data_AF-A0A2P8E3W6-F1
#
_entry.id   AF-A0A2P8E3W6-F1
#
_cell.length_a   1.000
_cell.length_b   1.000
_cell.length_c   1.000
_cell.angle_alpha   90.00
_cell.angle_beta   90.00
_cell.angle_gamma   90.00
#
_symmetry.space_group_name_H-M   'P 1'
#
loop_
_entity.id
_entity.type
_entity.pdbx_description
1 polymer ?
#
loop_
_entity_poly.entity_id
_entity_poly.type
_entity_poly.pdbx_seq_one_letter_code
_entity_poly.pdbx_strand_id
1 'polypeptide(L)'
;MRTPVNTRAALRLLEEVVEGNEGYVYEDEDGVPADSTMCHYVHRTEGGSAPGCIVGHALHRAGVPISNLLEIEGSTIGTEQAARVGVALEGRAVDVLSAAQAAQDVGETWGEALEHARAVAAEAAADDEAEVEALLVHGTSHPVAHAQTSIPIAEVDQAVLELAFGGVAADARKAQARSQRRRDLADEIQHLVGEHQGEANAWAELADRQYGTGDDDAALLSASQGDLHRHTVDVLTEAYRLLDR
;
A
#
# COMPACT_ATOMS: atom_id res chain seq x y z
N MET A 1 -17.50 12.17 16.78
CA MET A 1 -16.72 11.29 15.88
C MET A 1 -16.33 12.09 14.66
N ARG A 2 -15.06 12.04 14.23
CA ARG A 2 -14.66 12.62 12.94
C ARG A 2 -15.21 11.72 11.82
N THR A 3 -15.55 12.32 10.69
CA THR A 3 -15.95 11.59 9.49
C THR A 3 -14.77 10.71 9.05
N PRO A 4 -15.00 9.42 8.73
CA PRO A 4 -13.97 8.58 8.15
C PRO A 4 -13.37 9.21 6.89
N VAL A 5 -12.07 9.05 6.69
CA VAL A 5 -11.39 9.47 5.48
C VAL A 5 -11.54 8.35 4.46
N ASN A 6 -12.33 8.61 3.41
CA ASN A 6 -12.48 7.73 2.26
C ASN A 6 -11.41 8.01 1.19
N THR A 7 -11.38 7.21 0.12
CA THR A 7 -10.43 7.31 -0.99
C THR A 7 -10.31 8.74 -1.54
N ARG A 8 -11.45 9.39 -1.81
CA ARG A 8 -11.49 10.76 -2.34
C ARG A 8 -10.92 11.78 -1.35
N ALA A 9 -11.25 11.64 -0.06
CA ALA A 9 -10.75 12.54 0.98
C ALA A 9 -9.23 12.36 1.19
N ALA A 10 -8.72 11.13 1.15
CA ALA A 10 -7.29 10.85 1.22
C ALA A 10 -6.53 11.48 0.06
N LEU A 11 -7.02 11.27 -1.18
CA LEU A 11 -6.40 11.86 -2.37
C LEU A 11 -6.37 13.39 -2.29
N ARG A 12 -7.50 14.03 -1.93
CA ARG A 12 -7.56 15.49 -1.79
C ARG A 12 -6.56 16.02 -0.77
N LEU A 13 -6.39 15.35 0.37
CA LEU A 13 -5.40 15.76 1.38
C LEU A 13 -3.97 15.70 0.85
N LEU A 14 -3.62 14.67 0.06
CA LEU A 14 -2.32 14.59 -0.61
C LEU A 14 -2.14 15.71 -1.63
N GLU A 15 -3.16 15.96 -2.47
CA GLU A 15 -3.13 17.05 -3.46
C GLU A 15 -2.86 18.41 -2.81
N GLU A 16 -3.55 18.71 -1.71
CA GLU A 16 -3.31 19.95 -0.97
C GLU A 16 -1.86 20.03 -0.45
N VAL A 17 -1.28 18.91 0.02
CA VAL A 17 0.09 18.88 0.55
C VAL A 17 1.12 19.13 -0.55
N VAL A 18 0.89 18.54 -1.71
CA VAL A 18 1.80 18.57 -2.86
C VAL A 18 1.73 19.88 -3.63
N GLU A 19 0.60 20.61 -3.55
CA GLU A 19 0.43 21.91 -4.22
C GLU A 19 1.57 22.88 -3.90
N GLY A 20 2.34 23.25 -4.93
CA GLY A 20 3.50 24.13 -4.83
C GLY A 20 4.79 23.47 -4.31
N ASN A 21 4.77 22.16 -4.05
CA ASN A 21 5.89 21.35 -3.58
C ASN A 21 6.12 20.12 -4.46
N GLU A 22 5.70 20.16 -5.73
CA GLU A 22 5.68 18.99 -6.62
C GLU A 22 7.08 18.40 -6.84
N GLY A 23 8.12 19.25 -6.87
CA GLY A 23 9.51 18.82 -7.03
C GLY A 23 10.26 18.51 -5.74
N TYR A 24 9.59 18.58 -4.58
CA TYR A 24 10.23 18.29 -3.31
C TYR A 24 10.52 16.79 -3.18
N VAL A 25 11.76 16.44 -2.84
CA VAL A 25 12.17 15.07 -2.50
C VAL A 25 12.30 15.02 -0.99
N TYR A 26 11.76 13.97 -0.39
CA TYR A 26 11.80 13.81 1.05
C TYR A 26 13.23 13.53 1.54
N GLU A 27 13.67 14.35 2.49
CA GLU A 27 14.94 14.22 3.19
C GLU A 27 14.67 13.81 4.64
N ASP A 28 15.56 13.02 5.23
CA ASP A 28 15.51 12.68 6.65
C ASP A 28 15.89 13.88 7.55
N GLU A 29 15.90 13.70 8.88
CA GLU A 29 16.23 14.78 9.82
C GLU A 29 17.66 15.34 9.64
N ASP A 30 18.56 14.58 9.01
CA ASP A 30 19.94 14.97 8.73
C ASP A 30 20.10 15.64 7.35
N GLY A 31 19.00 15.84 6.61
CA GLY A 31 19.01 16.41 5.26
C GLY A 31 19.60 15.45 4.21
N VAL A 32 19.62 14.14 4.52
CA VAL A 32 20.04 13.11 3.57
C VAL A 32 18.79 12.60 2.86
N PRO A 33 18.81 12.42 1.52
CA PRO A 33 17.72 11.75 0.83
C PRO A 33 17.45 10.41 1.53
N ALA A 34 16.20 10.20 1.95
CA ALA A 34 15.85 9.02 2.73
C ALA A 34 16.06 7.75 1.90
N ASP A 35 17.18 7.06 2.12
CA ASP A 35 17.42 5.65 1.76
C ASP A 35 16.78 4.71 2.79
N SER A 36 16.19 5.28 3.84
CA SER A 36 15.62 4.50 4.93
C SER A 36 14.28 3.92 4.52
N THR A 37 14.16 2.59 4.65
CA THR A 37 12.89 1.84 4.75
C THR A 37 11.99 2.28 5.93
N MET A 38 12.36 3.35 6.64
CA MET A 38 11.64 3.89 7.78
C MET A 38 11.15 5.30 7.48
N CYS A 39 9.84 5.47 7.56
CA CYS A 39 9.18 6.74 7.35
C CYS A 39 9.21 7.59 8.63
N HIS A 40 9.70 8.83 8.56
CA HIS A 40 9.61 9.76 9.69
C HIS A 40 8.39 10.67 9.55
N TYR A 41 7.39 10.46 10.41
CA TYR A 41 6.15 11.25 10.38
C TYR A 41 6.34 12.62 11.02
N VAL A 42 7.32 12.74 11.92
CA VAL A 42 7.60 13.98 12.64
C VAL A 42 9.07 14.32 12.53
N HIS A 43 9.36 15.53 12.05
CA HIS A 43 10.69 16.12 12.06
C HIS A 43 10.82 17.13 13.20
N ARG A 44 12.01 17.20 13.80
CA ARG A 44 12.37 18.26 14.75
C ARG A 44 13.01 19.43 14.02
N THR A 45 12.40 20.60 14.12
CA THR A 45 12.93 21.86 13.57
C THR A 45 13.28 22.85 14.69
N GLU A 46 13.98 23.93 14.38
CA GLU A 46 14.22 25.03 15.35
C GLU A 46 12.92 25.61 15.92
N GLY A 47 11.82 25.56 15.15
CA GLY A 47 10.49 26.02 15.55
C GLY A 47 9.67 25.00 16.35
N GLY A 48 10.21 23.81 16.60
CA GLY A 48 9.51 22.69 17.24
C GLY A 48 9.26 21.52 16.29
N SER A 49 8.35 20.63 16.67
CA SER A 49 8.00 19.46 15.85
C SER A 49 7.08 19.85 14.69
N ALA A 50 7.35 19.33 13.51
CA ALA A 50 6.54 19.48 12.30
C ALA A 50 6.26 18.10 11.69
N PRO A 51 5.18 17.91 10.91
CA PRO A 51 5.05 16.72 10.07
C PRO A 51 6.24 16.62 9.11
N GLY A 52 6.74 15.39 8.90
CA GLY A 52 7.90 15.11 8.03
C GLY A 52 7.47 14.58 6.66
N CYS A 53 7.01 13.34 6.60
CA CYS A 53 6.61 12.70 5.33
C CYS A 53 5.29 13.25 4.77
N ILE A 54 5.06 13.07 3.46
CA ILE A 54 3.84 13.50 2.75
C ILE A 54 2.56 12.98 3.41
N VAL A 55 2.58 11.73 3.92
CA VAL A 55 1.45 11.14 4.65
C VAL A 55 1.27 11.81 6.02
N GLY A 56 2.36 12.08 6.75
CA GLY A 56 2.33 12.82 8.00
C GLY A 56 1.73 14.22 7.83
N HIS A 57 2.08 14.91 6.75
CA HIS A 57 1.49 16.19 6.38
C HIS A 57 -0.02 16.07 6.09
N ALA A 58 -0.43 15.07 5.31
CA ALA A 58 -1.84 14.84 4.97
C ALA A 58 -2.68 14.52 6.23
N LEU A 59 -2.18 13.66 7.11
CA LEU A 59 -2.83 13.33 8.39
C LEU A 59 -2.91 14.54 9.32
N HIS A 60 -1.84 15.34 9.40
CA HIS A 60 -1.85 16.55 10.21
C HIS A 60 -2.92 17.55 9.73
N ARG A 61 -3.05 17.74 8.41
CA ARG A 61 -4.12 18.56 7.81
C ARG A 61 -5.52 17.98 8.03
N ALA A 62 -5.65 16.66 8.12
CA ALA A 62 -6.88 16.01 8.59
C ALA A 62 -7.17 16.22 10.09
N GLY A 63 -6.32 16.98 10.79
CA GLY A 63 -6.47 17.38 12.19
C GLY A 63 -5.82 16.41 13.17
N VAL A 64 -4.91 15.54 12.74
CA VAL A 64 -4.12 14.68 13.64
C VAL A 64 -3.07 15.53 14.35
N PRO A 65 -3.05 15.57 15.70
CA PRO A 65 -2.00 16.28 16.42
C PRO A 65 -0.62 15.68 16.15
N ILE A 66 0.42 16.51 16.09
CA ILE A 66 1.81 16.05 15.89
C ILE A 66 2.24 15.04 16.97
N SER A 67 1.78 15.22 18.21
CA SER A 67 2.04 14.27 19.30
C SER A 67 1.54 12.86 19.01
N ASN A 68 0.46 12.72 18.25
CA ASN A 68 -0.09 11.42 17.90
C ASN A 68 0.68 10.79 16.74
N LEU A 69 1.19 11.60 15.80
CA LEU A 69 2.01 11.09 14.69
C LEU A 69 3.28 10.40 15.19
N LEU A 70 3.86 10.87 16.31
CA LEU A 70 4.99 10.20 16.97
C LEU A 70 4.68 8.76 17.39
N GLU A 71 3.41 8.39 17.60
CA GLU A 71 3.06 7.03 18.02
C GLU A 71 3.18 6.01 16.88
N ILE A 72 3.21 6.46 15.64
CA ILE A 72 3.31 5.62 14.43
C ILE A 72 4.63 5.83 13.67
N GLU A 73 5.59 6.49 14.32
CA GLU A 73 6.92 6.72 13.78
C GLU A 73 7.59 5.41 13.32
N GLY A 74 8.23 5.42 12.14
CA GLY A 74 8.90 4.25 11.58
C GLY A 74 7.97 3.14 11.09
N SER A 75 6.66 3.39 10.99
CA SER A 75 5.68 2.41 10.49
C SER A 75 5.07 2.83 9.15
N THR A 76 4.74 1.89 8.28
CA THR A 76 3.87 2.16 7.13
C THR A 76 2.46 2.48 7.62
N ILE A 77 1.80 3.46 6.99
CA ILE A 77 0.42 3.78 7.30
C ILE A 77 -0.49 2.57 7.00
N GLY A 78 -1.35 2.23 7.97
CA GLY A 78 -2.30 1.13 7.92
C GLY A 78 -3.56 1.47 8.71
N THR A 79 -4.58 0.61 8.65
CA THR A 79 -5.83 0.82 9.40
C THR A 79 -5.59 0.88 10.91
N GLU A 80 -4.70 0.04 11.44
CA GLU A 80 -4.32 0.02 12.85
C GLU A 80 -3.58 1.30 13.25
N GLN A 81 -2.58 1.72 12.47
CA GLN A 81 -1.81 2.95 12.70
C GLN A 81 -2.72 4.17 12.67
N ALA A 82 -3.63 4.25 11.70
CA ALA A 82 -4.62 5.31 11.62
C ALA A 82 -5.53 5.36 12.87
N ALA A 83 -6.01 4.20 13.32
CA ALA A 83 -6.84 4.11 14.52
C ALA A 83 -6.07 4.59 15.77
N ARG A 84 -4.78 4.23 15.89
CA ARG A 84 -3.91 4.69 16.98
C ARG A 84 -3.79 6.22 17.02
N VAL A 85 -3.68 6.87 15.87
CA VAL A 85 -3.61 8.34 15.80
C VAL A 85 -4.97 9.05 15.82
N GLY A 86 -6.07 8.30 15.96
CA GLY A 86 -7.42 8.84 16.10
C GLY A 86 -8.11 9.19 14.77
N VAL A 87 -7.70 8.54 13.68
CA VAL A 87 -8.32 8.68 12.35
C VAL A 87 -8.94 7.35 11.94
N ALA A 88 -10.19 7.40 11.47
CA ALA A 88 -10.78 6.26 10.78
C ALA A 88 -10.47 6.41 9.29
N LEU A 89 -9.69 5.48 8.74
CA LEU A 89 -9.49 5.34 7.29
C LEU A 89 -10.39 4.21 6.78
N GLU A 90 -11.06 4.44 5.65
CA GLU A 90 -11.68 3.35 4.89
C GLU A 90 -10.59 2.53 4.18
N GLY A 91 -10.85 1.25 3.89
CA GLY A 91 -9.83 0.33 3.37
C GLY A 91 -9.06 0.89 2.16
N ARG A 92 -9.78 1.36 1.15
CA ARG A 92 -9.18 1.96 -0.05
C ARG A 92 -8.45 3.29 0.19
N ALA A 93 -8.79 4.01 1.26
CA ALA A 93 -8.06 5.22 1.63
C ALA A 93 -6.65 4.89 2.15
N VAL A 94 -6.49 3.74 2.82
CA VAL A 94 -5.17 3.23 3.22
C VAL A 94 -4.33 2.95 1.99
N ASP A 95 -4.87 2.26 0.98
CA ASP A 95 -4.13 1.94 -0.25
C ASP A 95 -3.58 3.19 -0.94
N VAL A 96 -4.39 4.26 -1.00
CA VAL A 96 -3.98 5.56 -1.59
C VAL A 96 -2.83 6.21 -0.80
N LEU A 97 -2.93 6.26 0.54
CA LEU A 97 -1.87 6.86 1.36
C LEU A 97 -0.60 6.01 1.36
N SER A 98 -0.73 4.69 1.39
CA SER A 98 0.40 3.75 1.34
C SER A 98 1.13 3.81 0.01
N ALA A 99 0.43 4.00 -1.11
CA ALA A 99 1.05 4.19 -2.42
C ALA A 99 1.90 5.47 -2.48
N ALA A 100 1.39 6.59 -1.97
CA ALA A 100 2.18 7.82 -1.85
C ALA A 100 3.40 7.64 -0.95
N GLN A 101 3.22 6.93 0.18
CA GLN A 101 4.32 6.67 1.11
C GLN A 101 5.42 5.83 0.45
N ALA A 102 5.05 4.73 -0.20
CA ALA A 102 6.00 3.83 -0.84
C ALA A 102 6.83 4.52 -1.93
N ALA A 103 6.19 5.36 -2.76
CA ALA A 103 6.87 6.17 -3.77
C ALA A 103 7.87 7.16 -3.14
N GLN A 104 7.44 7.87 -2.08
CA GLN A 104 8.33 8.75 -1.34
C GLN A 104 9.52 8.01 -0.71
N ASP A 105 9.27 6.85 -0.11
CA ASP A 105 10.28 6.05 0.60
C ASP A 105 11.35 5.48 -0.34
N VAL A 106 11.12 5.46 -1.65
CA VAL A 106 12.14 5.11 -2.67
C VAL A 106 12.81 6.34 -3.31
N GLY A 107 12.59 7.53 -2.76
CA GLY A 107 13.26 8.77 -3.14
C GLY A 107 12.60 9.53 -4.30
N GLU A 108 11.35 9.20 -4.66
CA GLU A 108 10.61 9.97 -5.65
C GLU A 108 10.20 11.35 -5.11
N THR A 109 9.94 12.27 -6.04
CA THR A 109 9.38 13.58 -5.70
C THR A 109 7.95 13.44 -5.17
N TRP A 110 7.49 14.43 -4.39
CA TRP A 110 6.11 14.49 -3.93
C TRP A 110 5.08 14.53 -5.05
N GLY A 111 5.42 15.13 -6.20
CA GLY A 111 4.59 15.10 -7.40
C GLY A 111 4.44 13.68 -7.97
N GLU A 112 5.54 12.93 -8.07
CA GLU A 112 5.52 11.52 -8.52
C GLU A 112 4.74 10.66 -7.52
N ALA A 113 5.01 10.78 -6.22
CA ALA A 113 4.26 10.07 -5.18
C ALA A 113 2.74 10.32 -5.24
N LEU A 114 2.32 11.54 -5.59
CA LEU A 114 0.91 11.86 -5.81
C LEU A 114 0.33 11.14 -7.03
N GLU A 115 1.08 10.99 -8.13
CA GLU A 115 0.62 10.24 -9.30
C GLU A 115 0.40 8.76 -8.97
N HIS A 116 1.26 8.16 -8.15
CA HIS A 116 1.06 6.81 -7.64
C HIS A 116 -0.25 6.69 -6.84
N ALA A 117 -0.51 7.64 -5.95
CA ALA A 117 -1.77 7.70 -5.20
C ALA A 117 -3.00 7.90 -6.11
N ARG A 118 -2.89 8.71 -7.17
CA ARG A 118 -3.95 8.92 -8.17
C ARG A 118 -4.27 7.63 -8.93
N ALA A 119 -3.26 6.87 -9.33
CA ALA A 119 -3.44 5.59 -10.01
C ALA A 119 -4.25 4.61 -9.15
N VAL A 120 -3.87 4.44 -7.87
CA VAL A 120 -4.60 3.58 -6.92
C VAL A 120 -6.02 4.07 -6.67
N ALA A 121 -6.22 5.38 -6.55
CA ALA A 121 -7.57 5.95 -6.40
C ALA A 121 -8.45 5.72 -7.63
N ALA A 122 -7.88 5.76 -8.84
CA ALA A 122 -8.59 5.50 -10.09
C ALA A 122 -8.99 4.02 -10.21
N GLU A 123 -8.11 3.08 -9.83
CA GLU A 123 -8.42 1.65 -9.76
C GLU A 123 -9.57 1.38 -8.77
N ALA A 124 -9.52 1.99 -7.58
CA ALA A 124 -10.58 1.86 -6.60
C ALA A 124 -11.93 2.36 -7.12
N ALA A 125 -11.96 3.48 -7.85
CA ALA A 125 -13.17 4.01 -8.45
C ALA A 125 -13.74 3.10 -9.56
N ALA A 126 -12.87 2.47 -10.36
CA ALA A 126 -13.29 1.53 -11.40
C ALA A 126 -13.92 0.26 -10.81
N ASP A 127 -13.36 -0.23 -9.69
CA ASP A 127 -13.91 -1.39 -8.99
C ASP A 127 -15.29 -1.09 -8.38
N ASP A 128 -15.49 0.11 -7.82
CA ASP A 128 -16.79 0.56 -7.30
C ASP A 128 -17.85 0.64 -8.43
N GLU A 129 -17.49 1.15 -9.61
CA GLU A 129 -18.38 1.20 -10.78
C GLU A 129 -18.76 -0.19 -11.27
N ALA A 130 -17.80 -1.11 -11.32
CA ALA A 130 -18.04 -2.50 -11.70
C ALA A 130 -18.96 -3.24 -10.71
N GLU A 131 -18.83 -2.96 -9.41
CA GLU A 131 -19.73 -3.52 -8.38
C GLU A 131 -21.16 -2.99 -8.53
N VAL A 132 -21.32 -1.68 -8.78
CA VAL A 132 -22.62 -1.07 -9.04
C VAL A 132 -23.26 -1.64 -10.31
N GLU A 133 -22.49 -1.80 -11.39
CA GLU A 133 -22.98 -2.42 -12.62
C GLU A 133 -23.39 -3.88 -12.39
N ALA A 134 -22.59 -4.66 -11.67
CA ALA A 134 -22.91 -6.05 -11.34
C ALA A 134 -24.21 -6.16 -10.52
N LEU A 135 -24.40 -5.27 -9.54
CA LEU A 135 -25.63 -5.18 -8.74
C LEU A 135 -26.85 -4.79 -9.58
N LEU A 136 -26.70 -3.89 -10.56
CA LEU A 136 -27.79 -3.52 -11.47
C LEU A 136 -28.15 -4.66 -12.43
N VAL A 137 -27.16 -5.42 -12.93
CA VAL A 137 -27.38 -6.54 -13.86
C VAL A 137 -27.98 -7.76 -13.16
N HIS A 138 -27.59 -8.05 -11.91
CA HIS A 138 -28.01 -9.27 -11.19
C HIS A 138 -29.13 -9.02 -10.16
N GLY A 139 -29.40 -7.77 -9.80
CA GLY A 139 -30.33 -7.39 -8.73
C GLY A 139 -31.81 -7.23 -9.11
N THR A 140 -32.18 -7.29 -10.39
CA THR A 140 -33.57 -6.99 -10.82
C THR A 140 -34.40 -8.21 -11.22
N SER A 141 -34.18 -9.38 -10.62
CA SER A 141 -35.15 -10.50 -10.68
C SER A 141 -36.11 -10.53 -9.48
N HIS A 142 -36.46 -9.37 -8.92
CA HIS A 142 -37.73 -9.24 -8.21
C HIS A 142 -38.83 -8.95 -9.23
N PRO A 143 -39.88 -9.80 -9.35
CA PRO A 143 -40.94 -9.60 -10.32
C PRO A 143 -41.76 -8.37 -9.93
N VAL A 144 -41.34 -7.21 -10.43
CA VAL A 144 -42.20 -6.03 -10.47
C VAL A 144 -43.20 -6.26 -11.60
N ALA A 145 -44.44 -6.60 -11.24
CA ALA A 145 -45.53 -6.77 -12.19
C ALA A 145 -45.89 -5.43 -12.85
N HIS A 146 -45.26 -5.10 -13.97
CA HIS A 146 -45.69 -3.98 -14.82
C HIS A 146 -45.75 -4.33 -16.31
N ALA A 147 -46.77 -3.74 -16.93
CA ALA A 147 -47.34 -4.07 -18.22
C ALA A 147 -46.37 -3.84 -19.39
N GLN A 148 -46.38 -4.80 -20.31
CA GLN A 148 -45.61 -4.80 -21.55
C GLN A 148 -46.00 -3.60 -22.42
N THR A 149 -45.02 -2.74 -22.72
CA THR A 149 -45.10 -1.82 -23.86
C THR A 149 -43.88 -2.08 -24.73
N SER A 150 -44.08 -2.82 -25.82
CA SER A 150 -43.05 -3.16 -26.78
C SER A 150 -42.66 -1.95 -27.64
N ILE A 151 -41.36 -1.62 -27.66
CA ILE A 151 -40.76 -0.78 -28.70
C ILE A 151 -39.75 -1.67 -29.44
N PRO A 152 -39.84 -1.81 -30.78
CA PRO A 152 -38.88 -2.58 -31.54
C PRO A 152 -37.63 -1.73 -31.82
N ILE A 153 -36.47 -2.18 -31.31
CA ILE A 153 -35.17 -1.69 -31.74
C ILE A 153 -34.70 -2.63 -32.86
N ALA A 154 -34.81 -2.16 -34.10
CA ALA A 154 -34.26 -2.83 -35.26
C ALA A 154 -32.75 -2.52 -35.38
N GLU A 155 -31.97 -3.60 -35.50
CA GLU A 155 -30.67 -3.68 -36.19
C GLU A 155 -29.62 -2.62 -35.82
N VAL A 156 -29.04 -2.76 -34.62
CA VAL A 156 -27.66 -2.29 -34.39
C VAL A 156 -26.73 -3.40 -34.86
N ASP A 157 -25.91 -3.05 -35.86
CA ASP A 157 -24.99 -3.95 -36.55
C ASP A 157 -23.95 -4.53 -35.58
N GLN A 158 -24.09 -5.82 -35.28
CA GLN A 158 -23.33 -6.59 -34.28
C GLN A 158 -21.81 -6.55 -34.55
N ALA A 159 -21.41 -6.29 -35.80
CA ALA A 159 -20.02 -6.18 -36.21
C ALA A 159 -19.30 -4.90 -35.70
N VAL A 160 -20.04 -3.82 -35.42
CA VAL A 160 -19.45 -2.55 -34.94
C VAL A 160 -19.12 -2.62 -33.45
N LEU A 161 -19.87 -3.40 -32.67
CA LEU A 161 -19.58 -3.63 -31.25
C LEU A 161 -18.33 -4.51 -31.04
N GLU A 162 -18.11 -5.55 -31.85
CA GLU A 162 -16.94 -6.42 -31.67
C GLU A 162 -15.61 -5.71 -31.99
N LEU A 163 -15.60 -4.79 -32.96
CA LEU A 163 -14.41 -4.03 -33.34
C LEU A 163 -14.03 -2.92 -32.35
N ALA A 164 -15.01 -2.36 -31.63
CA ALA A 164 -14.76 -1.27 -30.68
C ALA A 164 -14.27 -1.78 -29.30
N PHE A 165 -14.69 -2.98 -28.87
CA PHE A 165 -14.43 -3.47 -27.51
C PHE A 165 -13.39 -4.61 -27.43
N GLY A 166 -12.96 -5.19 -28.55
CA GLY A 166 -12.01 -6.30 -28.56
C GLY A 166 -10.63 -5.99 -27.98
N GLY A 167 -10.12 -4.76 -28.17
CA GLY A 167 -8.83 -4.32 -27.64
C GLY A 167 -8.83 -4.12 -26.12
N VAL A 168 -9.86 -3.46 -25.60
CA VAL A 168 -10.01 -3.17 -24.16
C VAL A 168 -10.09 -4.45 -23.33
N ALA A 169 -10.81 -5.46 -23.83
CA ALA A 169 -10.92 -6.76 -23.17
C ALA A 169 -9.59 -7.55 -23.15
N ALA A 170 -8.69 -7.33 -24.11
CA ALA A 170 -7.38 -7.97 -24.13
C ALA A 170 -6.42 -7.33 -23.11
N ASP A 171 -6.44 -6.01 -22.98
CA ASP A 171 -5.58 -5.29 -22.06
C ASP A 171 -6.04 -5.46 -20.59
N ALA A 172 -7.35 -5.48 -20.34
CA ALA A 172 -7.91 -5.80 -19.03
C ALA A 172 -7.50 -7.22 -18.56
N ARG A 173 -7.52 -8.22 -19.45
CA ARG A 173 -7.07 -9.58 -19.14
C ARG A 173 -5.57 -9.66 -18.83
N LYS A 174 -4.74 -8.88 -19.54
CA LYS A 174 -3.30 -8.78 -19.24
C LYS A 174 -3.05 -8.12 -17.89
N ALA A 175 -3.77 -7.05 -17.57
CA ALA A 175 -3.68 -6.38 -16.27
C ALA A 175 -4.09 -7.32 -15.13
N GLN A 176 -5.23 -8.01 -15.28
CA GLN A 176 -5.70 -9.01 -14.31
C GLN A 176 -4.69 -10.16 -14.12
N ALA A 177 -4.09 -10.67 -15.20
CA ALA A 177 -3.07 -11.71 -15.10
C ALA A 177 -1.80 -11.25 -14.36
N ARG A 178 -1.38 -9.99 -14.57
CA ARG A 178 -0.25 -9.40 -13.82
C ARG A 178 -0.58 -9.23 -12.33
N SER A 179 -1.79 -8.75 -12.01
CA SER A 179 -2.25 -8.61 -10.62
C SER A 179 -2.35 -9.97 -9.91
N GLN A 180 -2.86 -11.00 -10.59
CA GLN A 180 -2.89 -12.36 -10.03
C GLN A 180 -1.48 -12.88 -9.77
N ARG A 181 -0.56 -12.72 -10.74
CA ARG A 181 0.84 -13.17 -10.57
C ARG A 181 1.55 -12.46 -9.42
N ARG A 182 1.28 -11.16 -9.20
CA ARG A 182 1.81 -10.42 -8.05
C ARG A 182 1.30 -10.99 -6.72
N ARG A 183 0.02 -11.34 -6.63
CA ARG A 183 -0.56 -11.98 -5.44
C ARG A 183 0.03 -13.37 -5.19
N ASP A 184 0.12 -14.20 -6.22
CA ASP A 184 0.69 -15.55 -6.10
C ASP A 184 2.14 -15.49 -5.60
N LEU A 185 2.93 -14.53 -6.06
CA LEU A 185 4.31 -14.36 -5.60
C LEU A 185 4.40 -13.78 -4.18
N ALA A 186 3.49 -12.87 -3.80
CA ALA A 186 3.42 -12.38 -2.42
C ALA A 186 3.11 -13.54 -1.45
N ASP A 187 2.19 -14.43 -1.81
CA ASP A 187 1.87 -15.63 -1.03
C ASP A 187 3.09 -16.58 -0.92
N GLU A 188 3.85 -16.76 -2.01
CA GLU A 188 5.09 -17.55 -2.01
C GLU A 188 6.17 -16.94 -1.11
N ILE A 189 6.37 -15.62 -1.17
CA ILE A 189 7.31 -14.90 -0.28
C ILE A 189 6.87 -15.05 1.17
N GLN A 190 5.59 -14.87 1.48
CA GLN A 190 5.05 -15.02 2.83
C GLN A 190 5.25 -16.45 3.37
N HIS A 191 5.07 -17.45 2.51
CA HIS A 191 5.32 -18.85 2.85
C HIS A 191 6.80 -19.09 3.19
N LEU A 192 7.73 -18.62 2.37
CA LEU A 192 9.18 -18.73 2.59
C LEU A 192 9.62 -18.01 3.88
N VAL A 193 9.07 -16.83 4.16
CA VAL A 193 9.31 -16.10 5.41
C VAL A 193 8.85 -16.94 6.61
N GLY A 194 7.70 -17.59 6.51
CA GLY A 194 7.18 -18.50 7.54
C GLY A 194 8.08 -19.72 7.78
N GLU A 195 8.59 -20.35 6.72
CA GLU A 195 9.54 -21.47 6.83
C GLU A 195 10.84 -21.04 7.51
N HIS A 196 11.44 -19.93 7.06
CA HIS A 196 12.68 -19.41 7.63
C HIS A 196 12.51 -18.93 9.08
N GLN A 197 11.36 -18.37 9.45
CA GLN A 197 11.07 -18.03 10.84
C GLN A 197 11.02 -19.29 11.72
N GLY A 198 10.43 -20.38 11.20
CA GLY A 198 10.42 -21.68 11.87
C GLY A 198 11.83 -22.24 12.10
N GLU A 199 12.69 -22.17 11.09
CA GLU A 199 14.10 -22.56 11.20
C GLU A 199 14.84 -21.67 12.21
N ALA A 200 14.67 -20.36 12.14
CA ALA A 200 15.30 -19.41 13.05
C ALA A 200 14.91 -19.67 14.52
N ASN A 201 13.63 -19.98 14.78
CA ASN A 201 13.14 -20.35 16.10
C ASN A 201 13.76 -21.67 16.57
N ALA A 202 13.85 -22.68 15.70
CA ALA A 202 14.48 -23.96 16.04
C ALA A 202 15.97 -23.80 16.39
N TRP A 203 16.68 -22.92 15.67
CA TRP A 203 18.08 -22.58 15.97
C TRP A 203 18.21 -21.83 17.31
N ALA A 204 17.31 -20.88 17.59
CA ALA A 204 17.30 -20.18 18.88
C ALA A 204 17.08 -21.15 20.05
N GLU A 205 16.14 -22.10 19.93
CA GLU A 205 15.90 -23.13 20.94
C GLU A 205 17.09 -24.10 21.13
N LEU A 206 17.85 -24.36 20.05
CA LEU A 206 19.08 -25.16 20.13
C LEU A 206 20.19 -24.38 20.83
N ALA A 207 20.33 -23.10 20.51
CA ALA A 207 21.32 -22.21 21.14
C ALA A 207 21.05 -22.05 22.64
N ASP A 208 19.81 -21.81 23.06
CA ASP A 208 19.43 -21.72 24.48
C ASP A 208 19.78 -22.99 25.26
N ARG A 209 19.60 -24.17 24.64
CA ARG A 209 20.00 -25.46 25.25
C ARG A 209 21.51 -25.59 25.41
N GLN A 210 22.30 -25.05 24.48
CA GLN A 210 23.76 -25.09 24.54
C GLN A 210 24.36 -24.02 25.46
N TYR A 211 23.75 -22.84 25.57
CA TYR A 211 24.17 -21.82 26.54
C TYR A 211 24.07 -22.34 27.99
N GLY A 212 23.10 -23.21 28.28
CA GLY A 212 22.99 -23.87 29.58
C GLY A 212 24.15 -24.81 29.94
N THR A 213 24.97 -25.24 28.97
CA THR A 213 26.12 -26.14 29.19
C THR A 213 27.46 -25.41 29.33
N GLY A 214 27.50 -24.09 29.17
CA GLY A 214 28.68 -23.25 29.42
C GLY A 214 29.79 -23.36 28.37
N ASP A 215 29.45 -23.66 27.12
CA ASP A 215 30.41 -23.88 26.03
C ASP A 215 30.61 -22.60 25.18
N ASP A 216 31.86 -22.24 24.90
CA ASP A 216 32.25 -21.01 24.20
C ASP A 216 31.81 -20.98 22.71
N ASP A 217 31.35 -22.12 22.18
CA ASP A 217 30.83 -22.27 20.82
C ASP A 217 29.53 -21.47 20.56
N ALA A 218 28.87 -21.01 21.62
CA ALA A 218 27.62 -20.26 21.54
C ALA A 218 27.78 -18.86 20.88
N ALA A 219 28.99 -18.29 20.90
CA ALA A 219 29.30 -17.05 20.20
C ALA A 219 29.39 -17.24 18.67
N LEU A 220 29.84 -18.41 18.20
CA LEU A 220 29.91 -18.71 16.76
C LEU A 220 28.51 -18.89 16.16
N LEU A 221 27.58 -19.46 16.92
CA LEU A 221 26.17 -19.60 16.50
C LEU A 221 25.46 -18.25 16.37
N SER A 222 25.71 -17.32 17.30
CA SER A 222 25.12 -15.97 17.22
C SER A 222 25.60 -15.19 15.98
N ALA A 223 26.87 -15.29 15.62
CA ALA A 223 27.41 -14.66 14.41
C ALA A 223 26.79 -15.26 13.13
N SER A 224 26.68 -16.59 13.08
CA SER A 224 26.01 -17.30 11.97
C SER A 224 24.55 -16.90 11.81
N GLN A 225 23.84 -16.67 12.91
CA GLN A 225 22.43 -16.24 12.89
C GLN A 225 22.29 -14.81 12.35
N GLY A 226 23.21 -13.91 12.69
CA GLY A 226 23.26 -12.55 12.15
C GLY A 226 23.54 -12.52 10.64
N ASP A 227 24.40 -13.40 10.14
CA ASP A 227 24.69 -13.48 8.70
C ASP A 227 23.51 -14.09 7.91
N LEU A 228 22.81 -15.08 8.48
CA LEU A 228 21.60 -15.63 7.87
C LEU A 228 20.49 -14.56 7.76
N HIS A 229 20.27 -13.79 8.83
CA HIS A 229 19.26 -12.73 8.81
C HIS A 229 19.58 -11.65 7.76
N ARG A 230 20.86 -11.27 7.64
CA ARG A 230 21.33 -10.32 6.63
C ARG A 230 21.09 -10.85 5.22
N HIS A 231 21.41 -12.12 4.96
CA HIS A 231 21.17 -12.75 3.67
C HIS A 231 19.69 -12.81 3.30
N THR A 232 18.80 -13.14 4.24
CA THR A 232 17.35 -13.14 4.01
C THR A 232 16.84 -11.75 3.63
N VAL A 233 17.30 -10.69 4.30
CA VAL A 233 16.96 -9.30 3.96
C VAL A 233 17.44 -8.93 2.56
N ASP A 234 18.65 -9.31 2.17
CA ASP A 234 19.19 -9.06 0.82
C ASP A 234 18.34 -9.74 -0.26
N VAL A 235 17.95 -11.01 -0.04
CA VAL A 235 17.12 -11.77 -0.98
C VAL A 235 15.73 -11.16 -1.13
N LEU A 236 15.09 -10.76 -0.03
CA LEU A 236 13.79 -10.10 -0.06
C LEU A 236 13.87 -8.75 -0.80
N THR A 237 14.92 -7.97 -0.53
CA THR A 237 15.14 -6.68 -1.19
C THR A 237 15.27 -6.83 -2.71
N GLU A 238 16.05 -7.82 -3.18
CA GLU A 238 16.19 -8.07 -4.61
C GLU A 238 14.89 -8.61 -5.23
N ALA A 239 14.12 -9.44 -4.50
CA ALA A 239 12.82 -9.92 -4.95
C ALA A 239 11.82 -8.76 -5.16
N TYR A 240 11.75 -7.81 -4.22
CA TYR A 240 10.93 -6.60 -4.35
C TYR A 240 11.37 -5.74 -5.54
N ARG A 241 12.68 -5.54 -5.73
CA ARG A 241 13.23 -4.79 -6.86
C ARG A 241 12.88 -5.42 -8.22
N LEU A 242 12.85 -6.74 -8.31
CA LEU A 242 12.46 -7.45 -9.54
C LEU A 242 10.95 -7.37 -9.81
N LEU A 243 10.14 -7.21 -8.77
CA LEU A 243 8.68 -7.09 -8.87
C LEU A 243 8.19 -5.71 -9.31
N ASP A 244 9.05 -4.71 -9.24
CA ASP A 244 8.75 -3.32 -9.60
C ASP A 244 9.17 -2.95 -11.04
N ARG A 245 9.70 -3.91 -11.80
CA ARG A 245 10.04 -3.77 -13.23
C ARG A 245 9.00 -4.37 -14.16
#